data_AF-A0A1Y4BG09-F1
#
_entry.id   AF-A0A1Y4BG09-F1
#
_cell.length_a   1.000
_cell.length_b   1.000
_cell.length_c   1.000
_cell.angle_alpha   90.00
_cell.angle_beta   90.00
_cell.angle_gamma   90.00
#
_symmetry.space_group_name_H-M   'P 1'
#
loop_
_entity.id
_entity.type
_entity.pdbx_description
1 polymer ?
#
loop_
_entity_poly.entity_id
_entity_poly.type
_entity_poly.pdbx_seq_one_letter_code
_entity_poly.pdbx_strand_id
1 'polypeptide(L)' 'MQAISDFLTWLFNDRTGVICLILGGIVVCLLIAIIMERTTKRRYFNHEKGESDWDLFGDDSE' A
#
# COMPACT_ATOMS: atom_id res chain seq x y z
N MET A 1 5.63 -6.64 -32.35
CA MET A 1 5.57 -5.20 -32.64
C MET A 1 4.14 -4.73 -32.84
N GLN A 2 3.40 -5.29 -33.80
CA GLN A 2 2.03 -4.85 -34.13
C GLN A 2 1.01 -5.07 -32.99
N ALA A 3 1.00 -6.26 -32.37
CA ALA A 3 0.12 -6.56 -31.24
C ALA A 3 0.29 -5.64 -30.01
N ILE A 4 1.49 -5.09 -29.80
CA ILE A 4 1.78 -4.16 -28.69
C ILE A 4 1.20 -2.78 -29.02
N SER A 5 1.32 -2.34 -30.28
CA SER A 5 0.72 -1.11 -30.76
C SER A 5 -0.81 -1.16 -30.65
N ASP A 6 -1.42 -2.25 -31.12
CA ASP A 6 -2.88 -2.41 -31.07
C ASP A 6 -3.40 -2.41 -29.63
N PHE A 7 -2.65 -3.03 -28.71
CA PHE A 7 -2.95 -3.00 -27.28
C PHE A 7 -2.89 -1.59 -26.69
N LEU A 8 -1.82 -0.83 -26.96
CA LEU A 8 -1.68 0.54 -26.45
C LEU A 8 -2.73 1.48 -27.07
N THR A 9 -3.03 1.33 -28.35
CA THR A 9 -4.10 2.09 -29.01
C THR A 9 -5.45 1.79 -28.37
N TRP A 10 -5.77 0.52 -28.11
CA TRP A 10 -7.00 0.16 -27.40
C TRP A 10 -7.02 0.72 -25.97
N LEU A 11 -5.91 0.60 -25.22
CA LEU A 11 -5.80 1.01 -23.83
C LEU A 11 -6.05 2.52 -23.64
N PHE A 12 -5.61 3.36 -24.59
CA PHE A 12 -5.70 4.82 -24.47
C PHE A 12 -6.79 5.48 -25.33
N ASN A 13 -7.24 4.83 -26.41
CA ASN A 13 -8.20 5.43 -27.34
C ASN A 13 -9.64 4.97 -27.10
N ASP A 14 -9.83 3.83 -26.44
CA ASP A 14 -11.16 3.30 -26.14
C ASP A 14 -11.57 3.57 -24.68
N ARG A 15 -12.84 3.94 -24.45
CA ARG A 15 -13.34 4.21 -23.09
C ARG A 15 -13.19 2.99 -22.17
N THR A 16 -13.37 1.79 -22.72
CA THR A 16 -13.25 0.55 -21.93
C THR A 16 -11.79 0.30 -21.52
N GLY A 17 -10.84 0.58 -22.41
CA GLY A 17 -9.40 0.51 -22.13
C GLY A 17 -8.98 1.45 -21.00
N VAL A 18 -9.45 2.70 -21.04
CA VAL A 18 -9.15 3.71 -20.01
C VAL A 18 -9.74 3.32 -18.65
N ILE A 19 -10.97 2.79 -18.60
CA ILE A 19 -11.59 2.31 -17.35
C ILE A 19 -10.78 1.14 -16.77
N CYS A 20 -10.35 0.20 -17.62
CA CYS A 20 -9.45 -0.89 -17.21
C CYS A 20 -8.14 -0.37 -16.62
N LEU A 21 -7.54 0.67 -17.21
CA LEU A 21 -6.32 1.29 -16.69
C LEU A 21 -6.54 1.89 -15.30
N ILE A 22 -7.64 2.62 -15.10
CA ILE A 22 -7.97 3.23 -13.80
C ILE A 22 -8.21 2.15 -12.74
N LEU A 23 -9.02 1.13 -13.06
CA LEU A 23 -9.27 0.02 -12.13
C LEU A 23 -7.99 -0.76 -11.81
N GLY A 24 -7.13 -1.00 -12.81
CA GLY A 24 -5.82 -1.60 -12.61
C GLY A 24 -4.95 -0.76 -11.66
N GLY A 25 -4.92 0.56 -11.86
CA GLY A 25 -4.19 1.48 -10.99
C GLY A 25 -4.70 1.46 -9.54
N ILE A 26 -6.03 1.45 -9.33
CA ILE A 26 -6.64 1.35 -8.01
C ILE A 26 -6.23 0.04 -7.32
N VAL A 27 -6.32 -1.09 -8.03
CA VAL A 27 -5.93 -2.40 -7.50
C VAL A 27 -4.45 -2.43 -7.11
N VAL A 28 -3.56 -1.85 -7.94
CA VAL A 28 -2.13 -1.74 -7.63
C VAL A 28 -1.89 -0.88 -6.38
N CYS A 29 -2.56 0.27 -6.27
CA CYS A 29 -2.47 1.12 -5.08
C CYS A 29 -2.94 0.38 -3.81
N LEU A 30 -4.03 -0.38 -3.90
CA LEU A 30 -4.53 -1.19 -2.79
C LEU A 30 -3.55 -2.31 -2.41
N LEU A 31 -2.94 -2.98 -3.39
CA LEU A 31 -1.91 -3.99 -3.13
C LEU A 31 -0.70 -3.39 -2.40
N ILE A 32 -0.22 -2.22 -2.83
CA ILE A 32 0.88 -1.52 -2.17
C ILE A 32 0.48 -1.15 -0.74
N ALA A 33 -0.72 -0.61 -0.54
CA ALA A 33 -1.23 -0.26 0.78
C ALA A 33 -1.27 -1.49 1.71
N ILE A 34 -1.73 -2.65 1.23
CA ILE A 34 -1.76 -3.90 2.00
C ILE A 34 -0.34 -4.38 2.35
N ILE A 35 0.61 -4.28 1.42
CA ILE A 35 2.01 -4.66 1.67
C ILE A 35 2.62 -3.75 2.73
N MET A 36 2.39 -2.45 2.62
CA MET A 36 2.83 -1.48 3.63
C MET A 36 2.19 -1.76 4.98
N GLU A 37 0.88 -2.00 5.02
CA GLU A 37 0.16 -2.33 6.26
C GLU A 37 0.73 -3.60 6.93
N ARG A 38 0.99 -4.65 6.15
CA ARG A 38 1.59 -5.89 6.67
C ARG A 38 3.02 -5.66 7.17
N THR A 39 3.80 -4.84 6.48
CA THR A 39 5.17 -4.52 6.87
C THR A 39 5.20 -3.71 8.15
N THR A 40 4.34 -2.70 8.26
CA THR A 40 4.20 -1.86 9.46
C THR A 40 3.69 -2.67 10.64
N LYS A 41 2.68 -3.53 10.46
CA LYS A 41 2.22 -4.45 11.52
C LYS A 41 3.37 -5.34 12.01
N ARG A 42 4.19 -5.91 11.13
CA ARG A 42 5.34 -6.72 11.57
C ARG A 42 6.40 -5.92 12.34
N ARG A 43 6.61 -4.65 11.98
CA ARG A 43 7.69 -3.83 12.55
C ARG A 43 7.30 -3.17 13.88
N TYR A 44 6.03 -2.82 14.04
CA TYR A 44 5.54 -2.05 15.20
C TYR A 44 4.58 -2.83 16.11
N PHE A 45 4.05 -3.98 15.71
CA PHE A 45 3.12 -4.76 16.55
C PHE A 45 3.83 -5.66 17.57
N ASN A 46 5.15 -5.53 17.76
CA ASN A 46 5.86 -6.32 18.76
C ASN A 46 7.15 -5.65 19.22
N HIS A 47 7.08 -4.39 19.63
CA HIS A 47 8.07 -3.94 20.62
C HIS A 47 7.49 -4.27 22.00
N GLU A 48 8.12 -5.19 22.72
CA GLU A 48 7.98 -5.23 24.17
C GLU A 48 8.35 -3.82 24.68
N LYS A 49 7.55 -3.26 25.59
CA LYS A 49 7.82 -1.96 26.21
C LYS A 49 9.28 -1.96 26.69
N GLY A 50 10.12 -1.18 26.04
CA GLY A 50 11.49 -0.98 26.48
C GLY A 50 11.48 -0.17 27.78
N GLU A 51 12.48 -0.38 28.62
CA GLU A 51 12.63 0.31 29.92
C GLU A 51 12.68 1.86 29.78
N SER A 52 12.94 2.37 28.57
CA SER A 52 12.93 3.79 28.22
C SER A 52 11.65 4.29 27.52
N ASP A 53 10.62 3.45 27.39
CA ASP A 53 9.37 3.81 26.74
C ASP A 53 8.50 4.63 27.71
N TRP A 54 8.05 5.80 27.27
CA TRP A 54 7.31 6.73 28.12
C TRP A 54 5.92 6.16 28.45
N ASP A 55 5.64 5.93 29.73
CA ASP A 55 4.38 5.34 30.18
C ASP A 55 3.49 6.39 30.86
N LEU A 56 2.29 6.63 30.32
CA LEU A 56 1.34 7.63 30.83
C LEU A 56 0.86 7.32 32.27
N PHE A 57 0.95 6.05 32.67
CA PHE A 57 0.65 5.56 34.03
C PHE A 57 1.89 4.94 34.69
N GLY A 58 3.09 5.16 34.13
CA GLY A 58 4.33 4.83 34.80
C GLY A 58 4.39 5.66 36.07
N ASP A 59 4.51 4.99 37.20
CA ASP A 59 4.63 5.64 38.50
C ASP A 59 5.84 6.59 38.43
N ASP A 60 5.57 7.89 38.46
CA ASP A 60 6.58 8.96 38.52
C ASP A 60 7.10 9.01 39.97
N SER A 61 7.54 7.85 40.47
CA SER A 61 7.94 7.60 41.85
C SER A 61 9.40 7.12 41.89
N GLU A 62 10.29 7.96 41.39
CA GLU A 62 11.54 8.44 42.03
C GLU A 62 12.43 9.20 41.02
#